data_AF-A0A396GUU3-F1
#
_entry.id   AF-A0A396GUU3-F1
#
_cell.length_a   1.000
_cell.length_b   1.000
_cell.length_c   1.000
_cell.angle_alpha   90.00
_cell.angle_beta   90.00
_cell.angle_gamma   90.00
#
_symmetry.space_group_name_H-M   'P 1'
#
loop_
_entity.id
_entity.type
_entity.pdbx_description
1 polymer ?
#
loop_
_entity_poly.entity_id
_entity_poly.type
_entity_poly.pdbx_seq_one_letter_code
_entity_poly.pdbx_strand_id
1 'polypeptide(L)'
;MPNGKSKVTWIEHVEVEDRNPVHMLYRNVIYSGVAFGAEKWLTTLQIMCERIASYLMDSVIPSPDGKRTMMKLTQRMVTNFCESINGSASHRWTTLSTLNEITVRKSQPNGEVLSASTIIWLPLPPQTVFNFLNDERKRSQSNVLSNGNDVQEVVHIANVSRPGNCISVFNGFSTGNNNMLILQESCVDSSGSLVVSCPVDSSIMSEVDPSYIQLLPSGFIITSDGKQNDNNIQGGNSGNDDVASTSSNTNIGGSLLTVAFQIMVNSLPSNMESVPVVNGLICKTVEQIKAALNCPM
;
A
#
# COMPACT_ATOMS: atom_id res chain seq x y z
N MET A 1 -9.14 -6.11 32.01
CA MET A 1 -10.50 -5.78 32.52
C MET A 1 -11.29 -7.07 32.70
N PRO A 2 -12.35 -7.11 33.52
CA PRO A 2 -13.12 -8.34 33.81
C PRO A 2 -13.71 -9.04 32.57
N ASN A 3 -13.82 -8.32 31.45
CA ASN A 3 -14.31 -8.81 30.16
C ASN A 3 -13.23 -9.38 29.23
N GLY A 4 -12.01 -9.66 29.73
CA GLY A 4 -10.90 -10.14 28.91
C GLY A 4 -10.31 -9.11 27.95
N LYS A 5 -10.72 -7.83 28.01
CA LYS A 5 -10.19 -6.74 27.20
C LYS A 5 -9.13 -5.93 27.95
N SER A 6 -8.27 -5.26 27.19
CA SER A 6 -7.28 -4.31 27.68
C SER A 6 -7.63 -2.89 27.23
N LYS A 7 -7.45 -1.90 28.10
CA LYS A 7 -7.54 -0.49 27.75
C LYS A 7 -6.12 -0.04 27.44
N VAL A 8 -5.88 0.37 26.20
CA VAL A 8 -4.57 0.83 25.74
C VAL A 8 -4.66 2.33 25.53
N THR A 9 -3.73 3.06 26.15
CA THR A 9 -3.51 4.49 25.89
C THR A 9 -2.12 4.63 25.30
N TRP A 10 -2.00 5.28 24.15
CA TRP A 10 -0.72 5.56 23.52
C TRP A 10 -0.45 7.06 23.60
N ILE A 11 0.75 7.42 24.06
CA ILE A 11 1.23 8.80 24.12
C ILE A 11 2.56 8.81 23.38
N GLU A 12 2.68 9.70 22.40
CA GLU A 12 3.88 9.82 21.58
C GLU A 12 4.43 11.24 21.68
N HIS A 13 5.74 11.34 21.90
CA HIS A 13 6.49 12.57 21.75
C HIS A 13 7.46 12.37 20.61
N VAL A 14 7.27 13.10 19.51
CA VAL A 14 8.13 13.02 18.32
C VAL A 14 8.99 14.27 18.27
N GLU A 15 10.30 14.07 18.28
CA GLU A 15 11.27 15.10 17.93
C GLU A 15 11.76 14.83 16.51
N VAL A 16 11.50 15.78 15.60
CA VAL A 16 11.94 15.67 14.21
C VAL A 16 13.17 16.55 14.04
N GLU A 17 14.32 15.93 13.80
CA GLU A 17 15.52 16.68 13.44
C GLU A 17 15.35 17.27 12.03
N ASP A 18 15.35 18.60 11.94
CA ASP A 18 15.25 19.34 10.67
C ASP A 18 16.59 19.36 9.93
N ARG A 19 17.10 18.17 9.57
CA ARG A 19 18.38 18.04 8.85
C ARG A 19 18.25 18.32 7.36
N ASN A 20 17.08 18.09 6.78
CA ASN A 20 16.82 18.23 5.35
C ASN A 20 15.45 18.87 5.12
N PRO A 21 15.32 19.73 4.09
CA PRO A 21 14.04 20.34 3.76
C PRO A 21 12.99 19.26 3.44
N VAL A 22 11.82 19.40 4.06
CA VAL A 22 10.68 18.51 3.82
C VAL A 22 10.23 18.60 2.36
N HIS A 23 10.08 17.44 1.71
CA HIS A 23 9.59 17.37 0.33
C HIS A 23 8.21 18.05 0.20
N MET A 24 8.01 18.84 -0.84
CA MET A 24 6.80 19.66 -1.02
C MET A 24 5.50 18.85 -0.94
N LEU A 25 5.50 17.62 -1.45
CA LEU A 25 4.35 16.70 -1.37
C LEU A 25 3.95 16.34 0.07
N TYR A 26 4.91 16.18 0.97
CA TYR A 26 4.66 15.80 2.37
C TYR A 26 4.62 16.98 3.33
N ARG A 27 4.91 18.19 2.83
CA ARG A 27 5.00 19.40 3.63
C ARG A 27 3.79 19.58 4.56
N ASN A 28 2.59 19.50 3.99
CA ASN A 28 1.35 19.68 4.76
C ASN A 28 1.10 18.52 5.72
N VAL A 29 1.35 17.28 5.29
CA VAL A 29 1.16 16.08 6.12
C VAL A 29 2.10 16.09 7.33
N ILE A 30 3.34 16.54 7.16
CA ILE A 30 4.34 16.64 8.23
C ILE A 30 4.05 17.81 9.16
N TYR A 31 3.83 19.03 8.63
CA TYR A 31 3.64 20.21 9.46
C TYR A 31 2.27 20.26 10.16
N SER A 32 1.24 19.60 9.63
CA SER A 32 -0.03 19.42 10.35
C SER A 32 0.07 18.40 11.50
N GLY A 33 1.18 17.67 11.60
CA GLY A 33 1.33 16.58 12.55
C GLY A 33 0.61 15.29 12.15
N VAL A 34 -0.22 15.30 11.09
CA VAL A 34 -0.99 14.14 10.61
C VAL A 34 -0.08 13.01 10.13
N ALA A 35 1.18 13.28 9.76
CA ALA A 35 2.17 12.25 9.48
C ALA A 35 2.48 11.37 10.71
N PHE A 36 2.40 11.96 11.89
CA PHE A 36 2.82 11.39 13.17
C PHE A 36 1.58 11.13 14.05
N GLY A 37 1.79 10.51 15.20
CA GLY A 37 0.80 10.51 16.26
C GLY A 37 0.35 9.14 16.73
N ALA A 38 -0.01 9.12 18.00
CA ALA A 38 -0.53 7.98 18.73
C ALA A 38 -1.71 7.28 18.05
N GLU A 39 -2.55 8.02 17.32
CA GLU A 39 -3.71 7.47 16.62
C GLU A 39 -3.31 6.43 15.58
N LYS A 40 -2.24 6.67 14.82
CA LYS A 40 -1.75 5.72 13.80
C LYS A 40 -1.22 4.45 14.44
N TRP A 41 -0.44 4.58 15.51
CA TRP A 41 0.09 3.44 16.25
C TRP A 41 -1.02 2.62 16.88
N LEU A 42 -2.02 3.28 17.46
CA LEU A 42 -3.18 2.61 18.05
C LEU A 42 -4.01 1.88 16.98
N THR A 43 -4.21 2.51 15.83
CA THR A 43 -4.95 1.92 14.70
C THR A 43 -4.20 0.72 14.14
N THR A 44 -2.88 0.81 13.98
CA THR A 44 -2.01 -0.30 13.56
C THR A 44 -2.09 -1.46 14.57
N LEU A 45 -2.01 -1.15 15.87
CA LEU A 45 -2.14 -2.16 16.93
C LEU A 45 -3.50 -2.86 16.88
N GLN A 46 -4.58 -2.10 16.69
CA GLN A 46 -5.92 -2.66 16.58
C GLN A 46 -6.03 -3.63 15.38
N ILE A 47 -5.52 -3.23 14.20
CA ILE A 47 -5.49 -4.08 13.00
C ILE A 47 -4.70 -5.37 13.27
N MET A 48 -3.56 -5.26 13.94
CA MET A 48 -2.75 -6.43 14.31
C MET A 48 -3.49 -7.36 15.27
N CYS A 49 -4.20 -6.82 16.27
CA CYS A 49 -5.03 -7.62 17.16
C CYS A 49 -6.18 -8.32 16.41
N GLU A 50 -6.86 -7.62 15.51
CA GLU A 50 -7.91 -8.20 14.66
C GLU A 50 -7.36 -9.32 13.77
N ARG A 51 -6.16 -9.13 13.20
CA ARG A 51 -5.48 -10.14 12.38
C ARG A 51 -5.10 -11.38 13.19
N ILE A 52 -4.57 -11.21 14.40
CA ILE A 52 -4.26 -12.32 15.32
C ILE A 52 -5.55 -13.04 15.76
N ALA A 53 -6.62 -12.31 16.05
CA ALA A 53 -7.90 -12.92 16.38
C ALA A 53 -8.44 -13.75 15.19
N SER A 54 -8.37 -13.22 13.97
CA SER A 54 -8.75 -13.95 12.75
C SER A 54 -7.88 -15.18 12.49
N TYR A 55 -6.62 -15.19 12.96
CA TYR A 55 -5.73 -16.35 12.93
C TYR A 55 -6.17 -17.44 13.91
N LEU A 56 -6.71 -17.05 15.06
CA LEU A 56 -7.15 -17.96 16.12
C LEU A 56 -8.57 -18.51 15.90
N MET A 57 -9.37 -17.85 15.06
CA MET A 57 -10.74 -18.29 14.72
C MET A 57 -10.73 -19.19 13.49
N ASP A 58 -11.22 -20.42 13.64
CA ASP A 58 -11.49 -21.33 12.52
C ASP A 58 -12.63 -20.76 11.66
N SER A 59 -12.36 -20.52 10.39
CA SER A 59 -13.37 -20.13 9.40
C SER A 59 -13.51 -21.21 8.34
N VAL A 60 -14.71 -21.31 7.77
CA VAL A 60 -15.05 -22.26 6.72
C VAL A 60 -14.34 -21.86 5.40
N ILE A 61 -13.33 -22.65 5.02
CA ILE A 61 -12.59 -22.68 3.73
C ILE A 61 -11.61 -21.50 3.53
N PRO A 62 -10.31 -21.69 3.18
CA PRO A 62 -9.57 -22.89 2.73
C PRO A 62 -9.32 -23.90 3.88
N SER A 63 -8.57 -24.99 3.64
CA SER A 63 -8.10 -25.83 4.76
C SER A 63 -7.51 -24.94 5.86
N PRO A 64 -7.73 -25.23 7.16
CA PRO A 64 -7.23 -24.40 8.25
C PRO A 64 -5.74 -24.06 8.11
N ASP A 65 -4.97 -25.00 7.55
CA ASP A 65 -3.54 -24.87 7.31
C ASP A 65 -3.19 -23.98 6.11
N GLY A 66 -3.94 -24.05 5.01
CA GLY A 66 -3.77 -23.15 3.86
C GLY A 66 -4.11 -21.69 4.21
N LYS A 67 -5.16 -21.45 5.02
CA LYS A 67 -5.48 -20.13 5.56
C LYS A 67 -4.31 -19.56 6.37
N ARG A 68 -3.70 -20.39 7.21
CA ARG A 68 -2.57 -20.00 8.06
C ARG A 68 -1.35 -19.60 7.23
N THR A 69 -0.97 -20.43 6.25
CA THR A 69 0.14 -20.15 5.34
C THR A 69 -0.11 -18.85 4.56
N MET A 70 -1.32 -18.67 4.02
CA MET A 70 -1.69 -17.46 3.30
C MET A 70 -1.63 -16.21 4.18
N MET A 71 -2.18 -16.22 5.40
CA MET A 71 -2.14 -15.04 6.29
C MET A 71 -0.70 -14.64 6.65
N LYS A 72 0.17 -15.62 6.95
CA LYS A 72 1.59 -15.39 7.23
C LYS A 72 2.33 -14.85 6.00
N LEU A 73 2.06 -15.43 4.84
CA LEU A 73 2.69 -15.01 3.58
C LEU A 73 2.29 -13.59 3.21
N THR A 74 1.01 -13.26 3.37
CA THR A 74 0.47 -11.92 3.10
C THR A 74 1.06 -10.89 4.06
N GLN A 75 1.21 -11.23 5.35
CA GLN A 75 1.85 -10.35 6.32
C GLN A 75 3.29 -10.04 5.91
N ARG A 76 4.05 -11.08 5.55
CA ARG A 76 5.44 -10.90 5.08
C ARG A 76 5.50 -10.13 3.77
N MET A 77 4.54 -10.32 2.86
CA MET A 77 4.43 -9.55 1.62
C MET A 77 4.29 -8.04 1.90
N VAL A 78 3.37 -7.64 2.78
CA VAL A 78 3.18 -6.24 3.15
C VAL A 78 4.40 -5.70 3.91
N THR A 79 4.99 -6.47 4.83
CA THR A 79 6.24 -6.08 5.51
C THR A 79 7.37 -5.84 4.52
N ASN A 80 7.61 -6.75 3.58
CA ASN A 80 8.67 -6.63 2.57
C ASN A 80 8.47 -5.40 1.68
N PHE A 81 7.22 -5.11 1.31
CA PHE A 81 6.87 -3.92 0.53
C PHE A 81 7.17 -2.63 1.31
N CYS A 82 6.72 -2.57 2.56
CA CYS A 82 6.97 -1.42 3.44
C CYS A 82 8.48 -1.24 3.74
N GLU A 83 9.23 -2.33 3.90
CA GLU A 83 10.68 -2.27 4.10
C GLU A 83 11.43 -1.77 2.86
N SER A 84 10.92 -2.01 1.65
CA SER A 84 11.63 -1.59 0.43
C SER A 84 11.47 -0.09 0.12
N ILE A 85 10.33 0.49 0.50
CA ILE A 85 10.05 1.93 0.38
C ILE A 85 10.63 2.75 1.55
N ASN A 86 10.79 2.16 2.74
CA ASN A 86 11.34 2.85 3.92
C ASN A 86 12.84 2.59 4.04
N GLY A 87 13.65 3.65 3.98
CA GLY A 87 15.11 3.57 4.10
C GLY A 87 15.60 3.39 5.54
N SER A 88 15.07 2.41 6.30
CA SER A 88 15.46 2.24 7.70
C SER A 88 16.92 1.78 7.86
N ALA A 89 17.50 2.07 9.03
CA ALA A 89 18.89 1.79 9.41
C ALA A 89 19.28 0.29 9.47
N SER A 90 18.39 -0.63 9.07
CA SER A 90 18.63 -2.08 9.13
C SER A 90 19.56 -2.62 8.03
N HIS A 91 20.30 -1.79 7.30
CA HIS A 91 21.33 -2.19 6.32
C HIS A 91 20.85 -3.11 5.17
N ARG A 92 19.54 -3.15 4.87
CA ARG A 92 18.98 -4.10 3.88
C ARG A 92 18.80 -3.55 2.47
N TRP A 93 18.84 -2.24 2.28
CA TRP A 93 18.62 -1.62 0.98
C TRP A 93 19.63 -0.50 0.72
N THR A 94 20.19 -0.45 -0.49
CA THR A 94 21.08 0.62 -0.95
C THR A 94 20.44 1.37 -2.10
N THR A 95 20.34 2.69 -1.99
CA THR A 95 19.87 3.54 -3.09
C THR A 95 20.88 3.53 -4.23
N LEU A 96 20.44 3.09 -5.42
CA LEU A 96 21.22 3.09 -6.65
C LEU A 96 21.01 4.37 -7.46
N SER A 97 19.79 4.91 -7.46
CA SER A 97 19.46 6.14 -8.15
C SER A 97 18.26 6.84 -7.53
N THR A 98 18.26 8.16 -7.62
CA THR A 98 17.11 9.01 -7.36
C THR A 98 16.98 9.98 -8.53
N LEU A 99 16.05 9.74 -9.44
CA LEU A 99 15.84 10.56 -10.65
C LEU A 99 14.34 10.81 -10.85
N ASN A 100 13.94 12.05 -11.12
CA ASN A 100 12.54 12.42 -11.37
C ASN A 100 11.57 11.89 -10.29
N GLU A 101 11.93 12.06 -9.01
CA GLU A 101 11.15 11.57 -7.86
C GLU A 101 10.99 10.03 -7.80
N ILE A 102 11.73 9.28 -8.60
CA ILE A 102 11.84 7.82 -8.55
C ILE A 102 13.10 7.46 -7.79
N THR A 103 12.94 6.64 -6.77
CA THR A 103 14.04 6.03 -6.02
C THR A 103 14.15 4.56 -6.41
N VAL A 104 15.33 4.15 -6.87
CA VAL A 104 15.67 2.73 -7.09
C VAL A 104 16.63 2.27 -6.01
N ARG A 105 16.27 1.20 -5.31
CA ARG A 105 17.09 0.57 -4.28
C ARG A 105 17.37 -0.89 -4.61
N LYS A 106 18.50 -1.38 -4.13
CA LYS A 106 18.92 -2.77 -4.26
C LYS A 106 18.98 -3.42 -2.89
N SER A 107 18.52 -4.67 -2.77
CA SER A 107 18.65 -5.41 -1.52
C SER A 107 20.12 -5.71 -1.17
N GLN A 108 20.42 -5.94 0.10
CA GLN A 108 21.77 -6.21 0.62
C GLN A 108 21.76 -7.47 1.50
N PRO A 109 22.89 -8.20 1.64
CA PRO A 109 24.22 -7.90 1.10
C PRO A 109 24.48 -8.37 -0.35
N ASN A 110 23.75 -9.39 -0.84
CA ASN A 110 23.97 -10.00 -2.16
C ASN A 110 22.84 -9.68 -3.16
N GLY A 111 22.24 -8.49 -3.07
CA GLY A 111 20.88 -8.25 -3.54
C GLY A 111 20.55 -8.76 -4.95
N GLU A 112 19.67 -9.74 -4.99
CA GLU A 112 19.05 -10.23 -6.23
C GLU A 112 17.76 -9.48 -6.55
N VAL A 113 17.40 -8.45 -5.77
CA VAL A 113 16.13 -7.72 -5.90
C VAL A 113 16.37 -6.22 -6.00
N LEU A 114 15.77 -5.61 -7.00
CA LEU A 114 15.62 -4.16 -7.14
C LEU A 114 14.22 -3.76 -6.71
N SER A 115 14.12 -2.68 -5.96
CA SER A 115 12.87 -2.00 -5.63
C SER A 115 12.89 -0.64 -6.30
N ALA A 116 11.84 -0.31 -7.05
CA ALA A 116 11.58 1.06 -7.46
C ALA A 116 10.36 1.60 -6.75
N SER A 117 10.43 2.87 -6.38
CA SER A 117 9.35 3.58 -5.72
C SER A 117 9.31 5.03 -6.16
N THR A 118 8.11 5.56 -6.35
CA THR A 118 7.85 6.98 -6.62
C THR A 118 6.58 7.42 -5.92
N ILE A 119 6.41 8.72 -5.76
CA ILE A 119 5.29 9.32 -5.04
C ILE A 119 4.74 10.42 -5.91
N ILE A 120 3.45 10.37 -6.20
CA ILE A 120 2.76 11.36 -7.02
C ILE A 120 1.58 11.95 -6.26
N TRP A 121 1.22 13.20 -6.56
CA TRP A 121 -0.04 13.79 -6.12
C TRP A 121 -1.12 13.59 -7.17
N LEU A 122 -2.33 13.24 -6.72
CA LEU A 122 -3.52 13.10 -7.55
C LEU A 122 -4.61 14.06 -7.04
N PRO A 123 -5.31 14.78 -7.94
CA PRO A 123 -6.42 15.67 -7.59
C PRO A 123 -7.72 14.90 -7.30
N LEU A 124 -7.62 13.75 -6.62
CA LEU A 124 -8.73 12.87 -6.30
C LEU A 124 -8.69 12.46 -4.82
N PRO A 125 -9.84 12.26 -4.17
CA PRO A 125 -9.90 11.74 -2.81
C PRO A 125 -9.18 10.39 -2.67
N PRO A 126 -8.51 10.12 -1.53
CA PRO A 126 -7.88 8.82 -1.26
C PRO A 126 -8.80 7.63 -1.51
N GLN A 127 -10.09 7.72 -1.11
CA GLN A 127 -11.05 6.64 -1.30
C GLN A 127 -11.34 6.35 -2.78
N THR A 128 -11.41 7.38 -3.63
CA THR A 128 -11.63 7.21 -5.08
C THR A 128 -10.45 6.48 -5.71
N VAL A 129 -9.23 6.86 -5.33
CA VAL A 129 -8.01 6.22 -5.81
C VAL A 129 -7.91 4.79 -5.30
N PHE A 130 -8.21 4.54 -4.02
CA PHE A 130 -8.25 3.19 -3.44
C PHE A 130 -9.23 2.28 -4.19
N ASN A 131 -10.47 2.75 -4.40
CA ASN A 131 -11.49 1.98 -5.10
C ASN A 131 -11.06 1.65 -6.53
N PHE A 132 -10.39 2.58 -7.22
CA PHE A 132 -9.86 2.33 -8.57
C PHE A 132 -8.74 1.28 -8.56
N LEU A 133 -7.79 1.38 -7.63
CA LEU A 133 -6.62 0.47 -7.57
C LEU A 133 -6.97 -0.92 -7.05
N ASN A 134 -8.02 -1.03 -6.23
CA ASN A 134 -8.52 -2.30 -5.71
C ASN A 134 -9.53 -2.99 -6.65
N ASP A 135 -10.00 -2.30 -7.70
CA ASP A 135 -10.95 -2.86 -8.67
C ASP A 135 -10.26 -3.84 -9.63
N GLU A 136 -10.59 -5.11 -9.50
CA GLU A 136 -10.08 -6.22 -10.33
C GLU A 136 -10.23 -5.96 -11.82
N ARG A 137 -11.34 -5.34 -12.23
CA ARG A 137 -11.65 -5.09 -13.65
C ARG A 137 -10.79 -3.98 -14.25
N LYS A 138 -10.19 -3.16 -13.39
CA LYS A 138 -9.33 -2.03 -13.77
C LYS A 138 -7.85 -2.33 -13.54
N ARG A 139 -7.51 -3.55 -13.11
CA ARG A 139 -6.14 -3.97 -12.83
C ARG A 139 -5.20 -3.84 -14.02
N SER A 140 -5.70 -4.13 -15.24
CA SER A 140 -4.98 -3.91 -16.50
C SER A 140 -4.63 -2.44 -16.78
N GLN A 141 -5.35 -1.51 -16.16
CA GLN A 141 -5.17 -0.07 -16.31
C GLN A 141 -4.25 0.51 -15.23
N SER A 142 -4.09 -0.17 -14.09
CA SER A 142 -3.28 0.31 -12.96
C SER A 142 -1.94 -0.42 -12.77
N ASN A 143 -1.77 -1.59 -13.39
CA ASN A 143 -0.57 -2.40 -13.24
C ASN A 143 -0.01 -2.84 -14.62
N VAL A 144 1.10 -2.23 -15.04
CA VAL A 144 1.83 -2.59 -16.28
C VAL A 144 2.20 -4.08 -16.31
N LEU A 145 2.40 -4.71 -15.15
CA LEU A 145 2.79 -6.12 -15.03
C LEU A 145 1.62 -7.10 -15.29
N SER A 146 0.38 -6.61 -15.41
CA SER A 146 -0.81 -7.46 -15.53
C SER A 146 -1.18 -7.89 -16.96
N ASN A 147 -0.38 -7.53 -17.97
CA ASN A 147 -0.47 -7.96 -19.38
C ASN A 147 -1.89 -7.96 -20.02
N GLY A 148 -2.84 -7.19 -19.46
CA GLY A 148 -4.18 -7.01 -20.02
C GLY A 148 -5.18 -8.16 -19.83
N ASN A 149 -4.87 -9.18 -19.02
CA ASN A 149 -5.75 -10.36 -18.89
C ASN A 149 -6.82 -10.18 -17.81
N ASP A 150 -7.98 -10.82 -18.02
CA ASP A 150 -9.02 -10.94 -17.00
C ASP A 150 -8.54 -11.85 -15.87
N VAL A 151 -8.64 -11.35 -14.65
CA VAL A 151 -8.14 -12.00 -13.44
C VAL A 151 -9.37 -12.42 -12.62
N GLN A 152 -9.50 -13.71 -12.30
CA GLN A 152 -10.63 -14.23 -11.52
C GLN A 152 -10.23 -14.43 -10.06
N GLU A 153 -11.02 -13.89 -9.13
CA GLU A 153 -10.86 -14.16 -7.70
C GLU A 153 -11.22 -15.62 -7.39
N VAL A 154 -10.31 -16.32 -6.71
CA VAL A 154 -10.48 -17.72 -6.29
C VAL A 154 -10.62 -17.86 -4.77
N VAL A 155 -10.06 -16.93 -4.00
CA VAL A 155 -10.20 -16.90 -2.55
C VAL A 155 -10.37 -15.45 -2.09
N HIS A 156 -11.34 -15.23 -1.20
CA HIS A 156 -11.59 -13.94 -0.56
C HIS A 156 -11.68 -14.13 0.96
N ILE A 157 -10.78 -13.48 1.70
CA ILE A 157 -10.86 -13.38 3.17
C ILE A 157 -11.12 -11.93 3.53
N ALA A 158 -12.39 -11.60 3.74
CA ALA A 158 -12.79 -10.29 4.25
C ALA A 158 -12.56 -10.18 5.75
N ASN A 159 -12.10 -9.02 6.21
CA ASN A 159 -12.22 -8.66 7.61
C ASN A 159 -13.65 -8.16 7.90
N VAL A 160 -14.39 -8.90 8.73
CA VAL A 160 -15.79 -8.59 9.06
C VAL A 160 -15.95 -7.21 9.72
N SER A 161 -14.94 -6.73 10.44
CA SER A 161 -14.97 -5.40 11.09
C SER A 161 -14.69 -4.25 10.12
N ARG A 162 -14.05 -4.52 8.97
CA ARG A 162 -13.54 -3.50 8.05
C ARG A 162 -13.63 -4.02 6.61
N PRO A 163 -14.73 -3.72 5.88
CA PRO A 163 -14.95 -4.24 4.52
C PRO A 163 -13.86 -3.88 3.50
N GLY A 164 -13.09 -2.80 3.74
CA GLY A 164 -11.95 -2.42 2.90
C GLY A 164 -10.66 -3.19 3.19
N ASN A 165 -10.67 -4.10 4.18
CA ASN A 165 -9.52 -4.92 4.56
C ASN A 165 -9.79 -6.36 4.14
N CYS A 166 -9.11 -6.82 3.08
CA CYS A 166 -9.25 -8.20 2.63
C CYS A 166 -7.92 -8.78 2.14
N ILE A 167 -7.85 -10.10 2.21
CA ILE A 167 -6.85 -10.90 1.51
C ILE A 167 -7.56 -11.58 0.36
N SER A 168 -7.11 -11.32 -0.86
CA SER A 168 -7.67 -11.90 -2.07
C SER A 168 -6.60 -12.71 -2.79
N VAL A 169 -6.98 -13.85 -3.34
CA VAL A 169 -6.16 -14.63 -4.24
C VAL A 169 -6.85 -14.68 -5.58
N PHE A 170 -6.08 -14.36 -6.61
CA PHE A 170 -6.56 -14.39 -7.98
C PHE A 170 -5.80 -15.42 -8.81
N ASN A 171 -6.48 -15.98 -9.81
CA ASN A 171 -5.81 -16.71 -10.88
C ASN A 171 -4.92 -15.75 -11.68
N GLY A 172 -3.62 -16.06 -11.72
CA GLY A 172 -2.65 -15.35 -12.55
C GLY A 172 -2.51 -15.99 -13.92
N PHE A 173 -1.33 -15.81 -14.53
CA PHE A 173 -1.02 -16.38 -15.85
C PHE A 173 -0.57 -17.84 -15.72
N SER A 174 -1.21 -18.78 -16.42
CA SER A 174 -0.65 -20.12 -16.59
C SER A 174 0.40 -20.11 -17.70
N THR A 175 1.68 -20.07 -17.35
CA THR A 175 2.76 -20.37 -18.31
C THR A 175 3.18 -21.83 -18.17
N GLY A 176 2.56 -22.71 -18.96
CA GLY A 176 2.84 -24.16 -18.91
C GLY A 176 2.17 -24.86 -17.72
N ASN A 177 2.92 -25.73 -17.01
CA ASN A 177 2.40 -26.57 -15.92
C ASN A 177 2.30 -25.86 -14.54
N ASN A 178 2.79 -24.61 -14.41
CA ASN A 178 2.76 -23.90 -13.13
C ASN A 178 1.57 -22.93 -13.10
N ASN A 179 0.63 -23.19 -12.20
CA ASN A 179 -0.50 -22.30 -11.98
C ASN A 179 -0.06 -21.15 -11.07
N MET A 180 0.26 -20.01 -11.69
CA MET A 180 0.64 -18.79 -10.99
C MET A 180 -0.61 -18.12 -10.44
N LEU A 181 -0.57 -17.70 -9.18
CA LEU A 181 -1.62 -16.95 -8.50
C LEU A 181 -1.12 -15.55 -8.18
N ILE A 182 -2.04 -14.64 -7.90
CA ILE A 182 -1.74 -13.32 -7.37
C ILE A 182 -2.33 -13.22 -5.98
N LEU A 183 -1.47 -13.12 -4.97
CA LEU A 183 -1.86 -12.83 -3.61
C LEU A 183 -1.94 -11.32 -3.42
N GLN A 184 -3.05 -10.81 -2.89
CA GLN A 184 -3.27 -9.39 -2.66
C GLN A 184 -3.76 -9.14 -1.23
N GLU A 185 -3.23 -8.10 -0.61
CA GLU A 185 -3.81 -7.48 0.58
C GLU A 185 -4.29 -6.08 0.22
N SER A 186 -5.53 -5.79 0.57
CA SER A 186 -6.03 -4.42 0.64
C SER A 186 -6.31 -4.07 2.10
N CYS A 187 -6.00 -2.84 2.50
CA CYS A 187 -6.27 -2.35 3.83
C CYS A 187 -6.58 -0.85 3.78
N VAL A 188 -7.57 -0.42 4.55
CA VAL A 188 -7.97 0.97 4.75
C VAL A 188 -8.08 1.24 6.25
N ASP A 189 -7.49 2.34 6.68
CA ASP A 189 -7.59 2.83 8.04
C ASP A 189 -7.56 4.37 8.10
N SER A 190 -7.52 4.96 9.30
CA SER A 190 -7.53 6.42 9.47
C SER A 190 -6.25 7.10 8.95
N SER A 191 -5.16 6.36 8.80
CA SER A 191 -3.87 6.86 8.32
C SER A 191 -3.73 6.83 6.80
N GLY A 192 -4.55 6.01 6.13
CA GLY A 192 -4.55 5.87 4.68
C GLY A 192 -5.02 4.50 4.24
N SER A 193 -4.63 4.11 3.03
CA SER A 193 -4.95 2.80 2.49
C SER A 193 -3.77 2.22 1.70
N LEU A 194 -3.77 0.90 1.55
CA LEU A 194 -2.78 0.17 0.77
C LEU A 194 -3.47 -0.89 -0.08
N VAL A 195 -2.86 -1.16 -1.23
CA VAL A 195 -3.18 -2.33 -2.07
C VAL A 195 -1.84 -2.91 -2.49
N VAL A 196 -1.47 -4.06 -1.93
CA VAL A 196 -0.18 -4.72 -2.18
C VAL A 196 -0.45 -6.10 -2.73
N SER A 197 0.24 -6.46 -3.81
CA SER A 197 0.10 -7.72 -4.51
C SER A 197 1.45 -8.37 -4.77
N CYS A 198 1.49 -9.70 -4.80
CA CYS A 198 2.65 -10.47 -5.18
C CYS A 198 2.22 -11.68 -6.00
N PRO A 199 2.90 -11.98 -7.12
CA PRO A 199 2.75 -13.27 -7.75
C PRO A 199 3.29 -14.39 -6.85
N VAL A 200 2.56 -15.50 -6.77
CA VAL A 200 2.90 -16.67 -5.95
C VAL A 200 2.51 -17.96 -6.68
N ASP A 201 3.08 -19.09 -6.25
CA ASP A 201 2.70 -20.41 -6.76
C ASP A 201 1.46 -20.96 -6.03
N SER A 202 0.72 -21.86 -6.69
CA SER A 202 -0.46 -22.54 -6.11
C SER A 202 -0.21 -23.30 -4.80
N SER A 203 1.04 -23.62 -4.47
CA SER A 203 1.45 -24.20 -3.19
C SER A 203 1.01 -23.42 -1.95
N ILE A 204 0.67 -22.12 -2.08
CA ILE A 204 0.15 -21.31 -0.96
C ILE A 204 -1.23 -21.79 -0.44
N MET A 205 -1.94 -22.60 -1.22
CA MET A 205 -3.22 -23.20 -0.84
C MET A 205 -3.03 -24.47 0.02
N SER A 206 -1.80 -24.94 0.16
CA SER A 206 -1.41 -26.13 0.94
C SER A 206 -0.66 -25.74 2.21
N GLU A 207 -0.47 -26.71 3.12
CA GLU A 207 0.36 -26.53 4.31
C GLU A 207 1.85 -26.56 3.93
N VAL A 208 2.37 -25.38 3.55
CA VAL A 208 3.79 -25.17 3.25
C VAL A 208 4.33 -24.11 4.21
N ASP A 209 5.58 -24.26 4.65
CA ASP A 209 6.27 -23.20 5.38
C ASP A 209 6.47 -21.99 4.45
N PRO A 210 5.81 -20.84 4.72
CA PRO A 210 5.94 -19.67 3.86
C PRO A 210 7.36 -19.10 3.88
N SER A 211 8.21 -19.45 4.85
CA SER A 211 9.54 -18.85 5.03
C SER A 211 10.44 -18.93 3.79
N TYR A 212 10.31 -20.00 2.99
CA TYR A 212 11.13 -20.24 1.79
C TYR A 212 10.58 -19.61 0.50
N ILE A 213 9.32 -19.15 0.50
CA ILE A 213 8.70 -18.58 -0.68
C ILE A 213 9.34 -17.21 -0.94
N GLN A 214 9.89 -16.99 -2.13
CA GLN A 214 10.39 -15.67 -2.49
C GLN A 214 9.21 -14.75 -2.86
N LEU A 215 9.23 -13.53 -2.34
CA LEU A 215 8.19 -12.53 -2.58
C LEU A 215 8.78 -11.31 -3.27
N LEU A 216 8.13 -10.88 -4.36
CA LEU A 216 8.43 -9.66 -5.10
C LEU A 216 7.16 -8.80 -5.10
N PRO A 217 6.82 -8.17 -3.96
CA PRO A 217 5.61 -7.38 -3.87
C PRO A 217 5.67 -6.13 -4.75
N SER A 218 4.49 -5.73 -5.20
CA SER A 218 4.21 -4.50 -5.91
C SER A 218 2.89 -3.93 -5.43
N GLY A 219 2.72 -2.62 -5.50
CA GLY A 219 1.48 -2.03 -5.05
C GLY A 219 1.57 -0.55 -4.73
N PHE A 220 0.64 -0.16 -3.88
CA PHE A 220 0.23 1.23 -3.72
C PHE A 220 0.02 1.56 -2.25
N ILE A 221 0.43 2.75 -1.84
CA ILE A 221 0.01 3.39 -0.59
C ILE A 221 -0.65 4.71 -0.95
N ILE A 222 -1.85 4.94 -0.41
CA ILE A 222 -2.64 6.13 -0.67
C ILE A 222 -2.86 6.85 0.65
N THR A 223 -2.39 8.08 0.74
CA THR A 223 -2.63 8.95 1.90
C THR A 223 -3.30 10.25 1.47
N SER A 224 -3.91 10.96 2.42
CA SER A 224 -4.38 12.33 2.18
C SER A 224 -3.18 13.25 1.91
N ASP A 225 -3.39 14.28 1.09
CA ASP A 225 -2.42 15.36 0.86
C ASP A 225 -2.28 16.34 2.04
N GLY A 226 -3.01 16.11 3.13
CA GLY A 226 -2.94 16.90 4.36
C GLY A 226 -3.51 18.31 4.23
N LYS A 227 -4.16 18.64 3.09
CA LYS A 227 -4.89 19.90 2.94
C LYS A 227 -6.27 19.73 3.58
N GLN A 228 -6.35 19.93 4.90
CA GLN A 228 -7.66 20.04 5.54
C GLN A 228 -8.36 21.31 5.06
N ASN A 229 -9.68 21.22 4.84
CA ASN A 229 -10.51 22.41 4.73
C ASN A 229 -10.46 23.12 6.09
N ASP A 230 -9.82 24.28 6.16
CA ASP A 230 -9.79 25.16 7.35
C ASP A 230 -11.19 25.66 7.78
N ASN A 231 -12.29 25.16 7.20
CA ASN A 231 -13.65 25.63 7.47
C ASN A 231 -14.32 24.97 8.70
N ASN A 232 -13.67 24.04 9.40
CA ASN A 232 -14.27 23.38 10.58
C ASN A 232 -13.56 23.65 11.91
N ILE A 233 -12.67 24.66 11.98
CA ILE A 233 -12.13 25.18 13.25
C ILE A 233 -12.71 26.57 13.52
N GLN A 234 -14.04 26.68 13.58
CA GLN A 234 -14.71 27.81 14.26
C GLN A 234 -16.00 27.33 14.92
N GLY A 235 -15.91 26.29 15.75
CA GLY A 235 -16.98 25.90 16.66
C GLY A 235 -17.04 26.85 17.86
N GLY A 236 -17.57 28.06 17.64
CA GLY A 236 -17.76 29.03 18.72
C GLY A 236 -18.23 30.41 18.25
N ASN A 237 -19.39 30.51 17.60
CA ASN A 237 -20.42 31.48 17.99
C ASN A 237 -21.70 31.33 17.15
N SER A 238 -22.82 31.30 17.86
CA SER A 238 -24.18 31.41 17.33
C SER A 238 -24.37 32.72 16.57
N GLY A 239 -25.05 32.65 15.43
CA GLY A 239 -25.57 33.82 14.72
C GLY A 239 -26.15 33.40 13.37
N ASN A 240 -27.48 33.47 13.26
CA ASN A 240 -28.20 33.34 11.98
C ASN A 240 -27.57 34.23 10.91
N ASP A 241 -27.46 33.73 9.68
CA ASP A 241 -27.84 34.49 8.49
C ASP A 241 -27.99 33.54 7.28
N ASP A 242 -29.18 33.62 6.67
CA ASP A 242 -29.51 33.03 5.37
C ASP A 242 -28.67 33.70 4.28
N VAL A 243 -27.70 32.98 3.71
CA VAL A 243 -27.08 33.35 2.43
C VAL A 243 -26.95 32.12 1.55
N ALA A 244 -27.90 32.01 0.61
CA ALA A 244 -27.77 31.19 -0.58
C ALA A 244 -26.49 31.57 -1.33
N SER A 245 -25.47 30.74 -1.25
CA SER A 245 -24.24 30.85 -2.03
C SER A 245 -24.14 29.63 -2.95
N THR A 246 -24.62 29.84 -4.17
CA THR A 246 -24.27 29.02 -5.33
C THR A 246 -22.75 29.00 -5.53
N SER A 247 -22.22 27.82 -5.85
CA SER A 247 -20.82 27.49 -6.14
C SER A 247 -19.81 27.62 -4.98
N SER A 248 -19.84 26.67 -4.05
CA SER A 248 -18.62 26.29 -3.35
C SER A 248 -17.89 25.24 -4.19
N ASN A 249 -16.78 25.64 -4.81
CA ASN A 249 -15.68 24.70 -5.08
C ASN A 249 -15.30 24.14 -3.69
N THR A 250 -15.94 23.05 -3.28
CA THR A 250 -15.38 22.21 -2.24
C THR A 250 -14.01 21.82 -2.79
N ASN A 251 -12.93 22.30 -2.17
CA ASN A 251 -11.61 21.77 -2.46
C ASN A 251 -11.65 20.31 -2.01
N ILE A 252 -12.04 19.44 -2.92
CA ILE A 252 -12.02 18.00 -2.75
C ILE A 252 -10.53 17.68 -2.61
N GLY A 253 -10.07 17.48 -1.37
CA GLY A 253 -8.66 17.26 -1.05
C GLY A 253 -8.04 16.18 -1.93
N GLY A 254 -6.76 16.35 -2.28
CA GLY A 254 -6.03 15.41 -3.11
C GLY A 254 -5.51 14.21 -2.32
N SER A 255 -4.85 13.32 -3.03
CA SER A 255 -4.18 12.15 -2.47
C SER A 255 -2.72 12.09 -2.89
N LEU A 256 -1.89 11.56 -2.00
CA LEU A 256 -0.53 11.15 -2.30
C LEU A 256 -0.55 9.65 -2.58
N LEU A 257 -0.11 9.26 -3.76
CA LEU A 257 0.00 7.88 -4.18
C LEU A 257 1.48 7.49 -4.26
N THR A 258 1.92 6.64 -3.35
CA THR A 258 3.19 5.93 -3.45
C THR A 258 2.99 4.70 -4.32
N VAL A 259 3.73 4.61 -5.41
CA VAL A 259 3.78 3.43 -6.28
C VAL A 259 5.12 2.75 -6.05
N ALA A 260 5.12 1.44 -5.81
CA ALA A 260 6.37 0.69 -5.72
C ALA A 260 6.23 -0.75 -6.24
N PHE A 261 7.34 -1.31 -6.71
CA PHE A 261 7.42 -2.72 -7.09
C PHE A 261 8.84 -3.25 -6.96
N GLN A 262 8.93 -4.56 -6.82
CA GLN A 262 10.18 -5.29 -6.73
C GLN A 262 10.38 -6.20 -7.95
N ILE A 263 11.61 -6.25 -8.46
CA ILE A 263 12.00 -7.08 -9.62
C ILE A 263 13.28 -7.83 -9.30
N MET A 264 13.37 -9.07 -9.74
CA MET A 264 14.58 -9.89 -9.59
C MET A 264 15.66 -9.51 -10.61
N VAL A 265 16.88 -9.24 -10.16
CA VAL A 265 18.04 -8.84 -10.97
C VAL A 265 18.47 -9.92 -11.96
N ASN A 266 18.32 -11.21 -11.61
CA ASN A 266 18.68 -12.31 -12.53
C ASN A 266 17.87 -12.31 -13.84
N SER A 267 16.80 -11.52 -13.92
CA SER A 267 16.03 -11.30 -15.15
C SER A 267 16.54 -10.13 -16.02
N LEU A 268 17.58 -9.39 -15.59
CA LEU A 268 18.15 -8.25 -16.31
C LEU A 268 19.68 -8.35 -16.43
N PRO A 269 20.28 -7.68 -17.44
CA PRO A 269 21.73 -7.46 -17.49
C PRO A 269 22.18 -6.58 -16.30
N SER A 270 23.49 -6.37 -16.15
CA SER A 270 24.17 -5.83 -14.95
C SER A 270 23.41 -4.76 -14.12
N ASN A 271 23.69 -4.65 -12.81
CA ASN A 271 22.95 -3.75 -11.89
C ASN A 271 22.76 -2.30 -12.38
N MET A 272 23.68 -1.75 -13.18
CA MET A 272 23.57 -0.39 -13.71
C MET A 272 22.70 -0.30 -14.96
N GLU A 273 22.66 -1.35 -15.78
CA GLU A 273 21.85 -1.41 -17.01
C GLU A 273 20.37 -1.70 -16.72
N SER A 274 20.05 -2.26 -15.56
CA SER A 274 18.68 -2.53 -15.11
C SER A 274 17.95 -1.29 -14.58
N VAL A 275 18.68 -0.28 -14.08
CA VAL A 275 18.08 0.95 -13.52
C VAL A 275 17.20 1.71 -14.53
N PRO A 276 17.64 1.97 -15.79
CA PRO A 276 16.79 2.62 -16.78
C PRO A 276 15.51 1.84 -17.11
N VAL A 277 15.59 0.50 -17.15
CA VAL A 277 14.43 -0.35 -17.43
C VAL A 277 13.41 -0.24 -16.31
N VAL A 278 13.87 -0.34 -15.06
CA VAL A 278 13.04 -0.22 -13.86
C VAL A 278 12.41 1.19 -13.77
N ASN A 279 13.18 2.24 -14.06
CA ASN A 279 12.66 3.60 -14.15
C ASN A 279 11.59 3.74 -15.24
N GLY A 280 11.81 3.14 -16.41
CA GLY A 280 10.81 3.12 -17.48
C GLY A 280 9.52 2.42 -17.08
N LEU A 281 9.59 1.31 -16.34
CA LEU A 281 8.41 0.58 -15.87
C LEU A 281 7.59 1.40 -14.86
N ILE A 282 8.23 2.06 -13.91
CA ILE A 282 7.52 2.87 -12.92
C ILE A 282 6.92 4.14 -13.54
N CYS A 283 7.63 4.81 -14.46
CA CYS A 283 7.07 5.92 -15.23
C CYS A 283 5.81 5.49 -15.99
N LYS A 284 5.89 4.38 -16.76
CA LYS A 284 4.74 3.86 -17.50
C LYS A 284 3.56 3.53 -16.58
N THR A 285 3.83 2.99 -15.39
CA THR A 285 2.78 2.65 -14.42
C THR A 285 2.09 3.92 -13.92
N VAL A 286 2.86 4.96 -13.58
CA VAL A 286 2.32 6.27 -13.17
C VAL A 286 1.50 6.91 -14.29
N GLU A 287 2.00 6.90 -15.53
CA GLU A 287 1.31 7.45 -16.70
C GLU A 287 -0.02 6.72 -16.95
N GLN A 288 -0.03 5.39 -16.88
CA GLN A 288 -1.26 4.59 -17.02
C GLN A 288 -2.28 4.88 -15.93
N ILE A 289 -1.85 4.97 -14.66
CA ILE A 289 -2.74 5.31 -13.54
C ILE A 289 -3.33 6.71 -13.73
N LYS A 290 -2.50 7.71 -14.07
CA LYS A 290 -2.98 9.07 -14.34
C LYS A 290 -3.97 9.10 -15.50
N ALA A 291 -3.67 8.43 -16.60
CA ALA A 291 -4.55 8.35 -17.77
C ALA A 291 -5.89 7.70 -17.41
N ALA A 292 -5.88 6.57 -16.71
CA ALA A 292 -7.09 5.84 -16.32
C ALA A 292 -7.96 6.62 -15.32
N LEU A 293 -7.34 7.45 -14.48
CA LEU A 293 -8.02 8.34 -13.54
C LEU A 293 -8.40 9.71 -14.15
N ASN A 294 -8.08 9.97 -15.41
CA ASN A 294 -8.23 11.27 -16.08
C ASN A 294 -7.54 12.42 -15.33
N CYS A 295 -6.38 12.15 -14.75
CA CYS A 295 -5.54 13.12 -14.06
C CYS A 295 -4.53 13.78 -15.03
N PRO A 296 -4.12 15.03 -14.77
CA PRO A 296 -3.11 15.69 -15.59
C PRO A 296 -1.77 14.94 -15.56
N MET A 297 -1.10 14.92 -16.73
CA MET A 297 0.23 14.33 -16.93
C MET A 297 1.31 15.18 -16.29
#